data_AF-L0JZ79-F1
#
_entry.id   AF-L0JZ79-F1
#
_cell.length_a   1.000
_cell.length_b   1.000
_cell.length_c   1.000
_cell.angle_alpha   90.00
_cell.angle_beta   90.00
_cell.angle_gamma   90.00
#
_symmetry.space_group_name_H-M   'P 1'
#
loop_
_entity.id
_entity.type
_entity.pdbx_description
1 polymer ?
#
loop_
_entity_poly.entity_id
_entity_poly.type
_entity_poly.pdbx_seq_one_letter_code
_entity_poly.pdbx_strand_id
1 'polypeptide(L)'
;MSDAPAGAVELADRISALLYGIAGWLTVGFGLLLTVAAGRFGYSVATGTARVDAAIAAGLFALVLLLTGLVTVALGLFVNPRFRRRLDRRHGPSTFGRVRSVDRRVVRPEERCLERCVDCDDRVEKGLVRRYREEYALAGVPVYTCSEGYNHYCLECTTVGLRAEDVAGSSAEPEPDRRVLERAK
;
A
#
# COMPACT_ATOMS: atom_id res chain seq x y z
N MET A 1 -6.32 -39.70 -9.21
CA MET A 1 -5.29 -38.90 -9.90
C MET A 1 -5.31 -37.52 -9.26
N SER A 2 -4.14 -37.05 -8.81
CA SER A 2 -3.94 -36.13 -7.68
C SER A 2 -4.38 -34.68 -7.87
N ASP A 3 -5.46 -34.26 -7.18
CA ASP A 3 -5.82 -32.84 -6.96
C ASP A 3 -5.04 -32.17 -5.81
N ALA A 4 -4.05 -32.88 -5.24
CA ALA A 4 -3.30 -32.42 -4.06
C ALA A 4 -2.33 -31.23 -4.25
N PRO A 5 -1.77 -30.88 -5.44
CA PRO A 5 -0.72 -29.86 -5.49
C PRO A 5 -1.25 -28.42 -5.35
N ALA A 6 -2.44 -28.11 -5.89
CA ALA A 6 -2.96 -26.74 -5.88
C ALA A 6 -3.37 -26.28 -4.47
N GLY A 7 -4.03 -27.17 -3.71
CA GLY A 7 -4.46 -26.85 -2.34
C GLY A 7 -3.30 -26.68 -1.35
N ALA A 8 -2.26 -27.51 -1.48
CA ALA A 8 -1.09 -27.43 -0.60
C ALA A 8 -0.27 -26.16 -0.85
N VAL A 9 -0.10 -25.77 -2.12
CA VAL A 9 0.61 -24.54 -2.50
C VAL A 9 -0.16 -23.30 -2.04
N GLU A 10 -1.49 -23.26 -2.25
CA GLU A 10 -2.29 -22.12 -1.81
C GLU A 10 -2.32 -21.98 -0.27
N LEU A 11 -2.34 -23.10 0.46
CA LEU A 11 -2.24 -23.07 1.91
C LEU A 11 -0.86 -22.57 2.37
N ALA A 12 0.22 -23.04 1.74
CA ALA A 12 1.58 -22.59 2.02
C ALA A 12 1.74 -21.08 1.78
N ASP A 13 1.18 -20.54 0.70
CA ASP A 13 1.19 -19.10 0.40
C ASP A 13 0.43 -18.28 1.45
N ARG A 14 -0.72 -18.78 1.93
CA ARG A 14 -1.48 -18.12 3.01
C ARG A 14 -0.72 -18.14 4.33
N ILE A 15 -0.12 -19.27 4.70
CA ILE A 15 0.70 -19.40 5.91
C ILE A 15 1.91 -18.48 5.83
N SER A 16 2.61 -18.48 4.70
CA SER A 16 3.77 -17.62 4.48
C SER A 16 3.39 -16.14 4.59
N ALA A 17 2.27 -15.72 4.00
CA ALA A 17 1.76 -14.36 4.12
C ALA A 17 1.40 -13.98 5.58
N LEU A 18 0.86 -14.91 6.37
CA LEU A 18 0.59 -14.70 7.80
C LEU A 18 1.89 -14.59 8.60
N LEU A 19 2.85 -15.49 8.38
CA LEU A 19 4.13 -15.49 9.07
C LEU A 19 4.92 -14.21 8.80
N TYR A 20 4.99 -13.75 7.54
CA TYR A 20 5.60 -12.46 7.22
C TYR A 20 4.84 -11.27 7.81
N GLY A 21 3.51 -11.37 7.91
CA GLY A 21 2.69 -10.38 8.61
C GLY A 21 3.06 -10.30 10.10
N ILE A 22 3.11 -11.44 10.79
CA ILE A 22 3.47 -11.54 12.21
C ILE A 22 4.90 -11.07 12.43
N ALA A 23 5.85 -11.57 11.64
CA ALA A 23 7.26 -11.18 11.72
C ALA A 23 7.44 -9.67 11.50
N GLY A 24 6.75 -9.09 10.51
CA GLY A 24 6.77 -7.65 10.26
C GLY A 24 6.30 -6.85 11.48
N TRP A 25 5.16 -7.22 12.08
CA TRP A 25 4.64 -6.54 13.27
C TRP A 25 5.51 -6.72 14.51
N LEU A 26 6.07 -7.91 14.73
CA LEU A 26 7.01 -8.15 15.83
C LEU A 26 8.27 -7.28 15.66
N THR A 27 8.77 -7.16 14.43
CA THR A 27 9.94 -6.33 14.11
C THR A 27 9.65 -4.84 14.36
N VAL A 28 8.47 -4.35 13.95
CA VAL A 28 8.03 -2.98 14.27
C VAL A 28 7.92 -2.76 15.77
N GLY A 29 7.30 -3.70 16.50
CA GLY A 29 7.15 -3.63 17.96
C GLY A 29 8.51 -3.59 18.66
N PHE A 30 9.46 -4.41 18.21
CA PHE A 30 10.82 -4.42 18.75
C PHE A 30 11.56 -3.10 18.47
N GLY A 31 11.47 -2.57 17.25
CA GLY A 31 12.08 -1.28 16.91
C GLY A 31 11.49 -0.10 17.69
N LEU A 32 10.18 -0.08 17.91
CA LEU A 32 9.52 0.90 18.78
C LEU A 32 10.00 0.78 20.22
N LEU A 33 10.12 -0.44 20.74
CA LEU A 33 10.62 -0.70 22.08
C LEU A 33 12.06 -0.19 22.25
N LEU A 34 12.94 -0.44 21.28
CA LEU A 34 14.31 0.10 21.27
C LEU A 34 14.32 1.63 21.24
N THR A 35 13.44 2.25 20.45
CA THR A 35 13.36 3.72 20.33
C THR A 35 12.89 4.35 21.64
N VAL A 36 11.88 3.77 22.29
CA VAL A 36 11.40 4.21 23.61
C VAL A 36 12.47 3.99 24.67
N ALA A 37 13.15 2.84 24.67
CA ALA A 37 14.24 2.55 25.60
C ALA A 37 15.39 3.56 25.45
N ALA A 38 15.80 3.87 24.23
CA ALA A 38 16.81 4.89 23.93
C ALA A 38 16.42 6.27 24.48
N GLY A 39 15.18 6.70 24.25
CA GLY A 39 14.66 7.96 24.75
C GLY A 39 14.60 8.03 26.28
N ARG A 40 14.10 6.97 26.93
CA ARG A 40 14.08 6.89 28.40
C ARG A 40 15.48 6.88 29.00
N PHE A 41 16.41 6.14 28.39
CA PHE A 41 17.80 6.10 28.83
C PHE A 41 18.46 7.47 28.70
N GLY A 42 18.36 8.12 27.54
CA GLY A 42 18.86 9.49 27.33
C GLY A 42 18.27 10.50 28.32
N TYR A 43 16.96 10.43 28.59
CA TYR A 43 16.30 11.28 29.58
C TYR A 43 16.83 11.04 31.01
N SER A 44 17.04 9.78 31.40
CA SER A 44 17.56 9.45 32.73
C SER A 44 18.99 9.95 32.95
N VAL A 45 19.83 9.92 31.91
CA VAL A 45 21.18 10.48 31.92
C VAL A 45 21.14 12.01 31.98
N ALA A 46 20.30 12.66 31.17
CA ALA A 46 20.17 14.12 31.15
C ALA A 46 19.66 14.70 32.47
N THR A 47 18.78 13.99 33.17
CA THR A 47 18.23 14.38 34.47
C THR A 47 19.14 14.01 35.65
N GLY A 48 20.27 13.34 35.42
CA GLY A 48 21.19 12.90 36.46
C GLY A 48 20.64 11.80 37.38
N THR A 49 19.53 11.18 37.00
CA THR A 49 18.92 10.06 37.75
C THR A 49 19.68 8.76 37.55
N ALA A 50 20.29 8.58 36.37
CA ALA A 50 21.27 7.54 36.11
C ALA A 50 22.69 8.07 36.41
N ARG A 51 23.41 7.41 37.30
CA ARG A 51 24.85 7.68 37.50
C ARG A 51 25.62 6.96 36.42
N VAL A 52 26.19 7.73 35.50
CA VAL A 52 27.06 7.23 34.42
C VAL A 52 28.37 8.00 34.46
N ASP A 53 29.49 7.29 34.60
CA ASP A 53 30.81 7.92 34.68
C ASP A 53 31.29 8.45 33.32
N ALA A 54 30.66 7.99 32.22
CA ALA A 54 31.01 8.33 30.85
C ALA A 54 29.79 8.84 30.07
N ALA A 55 29.37 10.08 30.34
CA ALA A 55 28.20 10.71 29.72
C ALA A 55 28.23 10.71 28.17
N ILE A 56 29.42 10.90 27.57
CA ILE A 56 29.60 10.86 26.11
C ILE A 56 29.29 9.47 25.56
N ALA A 57 29.83 8.41 26.19
CA ALA A 57 29.59 7.03 25.78
C ALA A 57 28.11 6.64 25.94
N ALA A 58 27.46 7.10 27.01
CA ALA A 58 26.03 6.90 27.24
C ALA A 58 25.17 7.60 26.16
N GLY A 59 25.54 8.82 25.76
CA GLY A 59 24.87 9.54 24.66
C GLY A 59 25.00 8.82 23.32
N LEU A 60 26.21 8.34 22.99
CA LEU A 60 26.45 7.56 21.77
C LEU A 60 25.66 6.24 21.77
N PHE A 61 25.61 5.55 22.92
CA PHE A 61 24.83 4.33 23.07
C PHE A 61 23.33 4.58 22.85
N ALA A 62 22.78 5.65 23.44
CA ALA A 62 21.39 6.04 23.21
C ALA A 62 21.12 6.34 21.73
N LEU A 63 22.03 7.05 21.06
CA LEU A 63 21.92 7.35 19.63
C LEU A 63 21.93 6.08 18.78
N VAL A 64 22.83 5.15 19.04
CA VAL A 64 22.90 3.87 18.32
C VAL A 64 21.63 3.06 18.51
N LEU A 65 21.09 3.00 19.73
CA LEU A 65 19.81 2.33 19.99
C LEU A 65 18.65 2.98 19.25
N LEU A 66 18.61 4.31 19.20
CA LEU A 66 17.57 5.06 18.48
C LEU A 66 17.64 4.78 16.97
N LEU A 67 18.82 4.86 16.37
CA LEU A 67 19.03 4.59 14.95
C LEU A 67 18.68 3.13 14.62
N THR A 68 19.13 2.19 15.44
CA THR A 68 18.81 0.77 15.28
C THR A 68 17.31 0.55 15.38
N GLY A 69 16.64 1.16 16.36
CA GLY A 69 15.19 1.11 16.51
C GLY A 69 14.47 1.61 15.26
N LEU A 70 14.87 2.76 14.73
CA LEU A 70 14.28 3.38 13.53
C LEU A 70 14.49 2.53 12.28
N VAL A 71 15.69 2.00 12.06
CA VAL A 71 15.99 1.07 10.96
C VAL A 71 15.14 -0.21 11.09
N THR A 72 14.99 -0.73 12.31
CA THR A 72 14.22 -1.95 12.56
C THR A 72 12.73 -1.73 12.33
N VAL A 73 12.19 -0.56 12.71
CA VAL A 73 10.81 -0.16 12.37
C VAL A 73 10.64 -0.09 10.86
N ALA A 74 11.55 0.60 10.15
CA ALA A 74 11.49 0.73 8.69
C ALA A 74 11.54 -0.65 8.00
N LEU A 75 12.41 -1.54 8.47
CA LEU A 75 12.53 -2.91 7.98
C LEU A 75 11.27 -3.73 8.26
N GLY A 76 10.70 -3.64 9.47
CA GLY A 76 9.46 -4.33 9.83
C GLY A 76 8.26 -3.88 8.99
N LEU A 77 8.19 -2.58 8.67
CA LEU A 77 7.21 -2.05 7.73
C LEU A 77 7.44 -2.59 6.31
N PHE A 78 8.69 -2.72 5.85
CA PHE A 78 9.02 -3.25 4.53
C PHE A 78 8.74 -4.76 4.39
N VAL A 79 9.07 -5.54 5.41
CA VAL A 79 8.86 -7.00 5.45
C VAL A 79 7.37 -7.34 5.50
N ASN A 80 6.54 -6.46 6.07
CA ASN A 80 5.11 -6.69 6.17
C ASN A 80 4.46 -6.67 4.76
N PRO A 81 3.91 -7.81 4.29
CA PRO A 81 3.40 -7.95 2.93
C PRO A 81 2.21 -7.01 2.64
N ARG A 82 1.52 -6.53 3.68
CA ARG A 82 0.46 -5.53 3.53
C ARG A 82 0.98 -4.16 3.09
N PHE A 83 2.17 -3.77 3.55
CA PHE A 83 2.80 -2.52 3.15
C PHE A 83 3.50 -2.67 1.80
N ARG A 84 4.14 -3.82 1.54
CA ARG A 84 4.72 -4.13 0.22
C ARG A 84 3.72 -4.03 -0.93
N ARG A 85 2.53 -4.64 -0.78
CA ARG A 85 1.45 -4.51 -1.80
C ARG A 85 0.93 -3.08 -1.97
N ARG A 86 1.02 -2.24 -0.93
CA ARG A 86 0.63 -0.82 -0.99
C ARG A 86 1.73 0.02 -1.64
N LEU A 87 3.00 -0.30 -1.43
CA LEU A 87 4.17 0.34 -2.03
C LEU A 87 4.34 0.00 -3.52
N ASP A 88 4.02 -1.22 -3.95
CA ASP A 88 4.01 -1.59 -5.38
C ASP A 88 2.92 -0.85 -6.17
N ARG A 89 1.92 -0.29 -5.48
CA ARG A 89 0.86 0.56 -6.05
C ARG A 89 1.11 2.05 -5.80
N ARG A 90 2.36 2.42 -5.49
CA ARG A 90 2.68 3.82 -5.15
C ARG A 90 2.31 4.75 -6.30
N HIS A 91 1.61 5.81 -5.95
CA HIS A 91 1.42 6.94 -6.83
C HIS A 91 2.65 7.86 -6.71
N GLY A 92 2.71 8.95 -7.49
CA GLY A 92 3.82 9.88 -7.42
C GLY A 92 4.13 10.31 -5.97
N PRO A 93 5.41 10.48 -5.59
CA PRO A 93 5.79 10.81 -4.20
C PRO A 93 5.24 12.16 -3.72
N SER A 94 4.79 13.02 -4.64
CA SER A 94 4.11 14.29 -4.36
C SER A 94 2.60 14.15 -4.10
N THR A 95 2.03 12.95 -4.20
CA THR A 95 0.59 12.73 -4.02
C THR A 95 0.24 12.63 -2.53
N PHE A 96 -0.40 13.67 -2.02
CA PHE A 96 -1.00 13.73 -0.68
C PHE A 96 -2.50 13.94 -0.81
N GLY A 97 -3.30 13.15 -0.08
CA GLY A 97 -4.75 13.30 -0.03
C GLY A 97 -5.50 12.10 -0.62
N ARG A 98 -6.76 12.34 -1.02
CA ARG A 98 -7.63 11.28 -1.56
C ARG A 98 -7.26 11.01 -3.01
N VAL A 99 -6.97 9.75 -3.31
CA VAL A 99 -6.60 9.24 -4.62
C VAL A 99 -7.60 8.17 -5.01
N ARG A 100 -8.09 8.24 -6.24
CA ARG A 100 -8.96 7.21 -6.81
C ARG A 100 -8.12 6.31 -7.70
N SER A 101 -7.97 5.05 -7.30
CA SER A 101 -7.32 4.02 -8.11
C SER A 101 -8.35 3.10 -8.74
N VAL A 102 -8.15 2.72 -10.00
CA VAL A 102 -9.00 1.75 -10.69
C VAL A 102 -8.17 0.51 -10.99
N ASP A 103 -8.45 -0.58 -10.28
CA ASP A 103 -7.87 -1.89 -10.56
C ASP A 103 -8.76 -2.62 -11.57
N ARG A 104 -8.14 -3.26 -12.56
CA ARG A 104 -8.83 -4.07 -13.57
C ARG A 104 -8.49 -5.54 -13.34
N ARG A 105 -9.52 -6.39 -13.29
CA ARG A 105 -9.36 -7.85 -13.21
C ARG A 105 -10.25 -8.51 -14.24
N VAL A 106 -9.72 -9.51 -14.94
CA VAL A 106 -10.50 -10.34 -15.88
C VAL A 106 -11.28 -11.37 -15.08
N VAL A 107 -12.59 -11.43 -15.30
CA VAL A 107 -13.45 -12.51 -14.80
C VAL A 107 -13.31 -13.68 -15.74
N ARG A 108 -12.81 -14.79 -15.23
CA ARG A 108 -12.65 -16.03 -15.98
C ARG A 108 -13.95 -16.83 -15.95
N PRO A 109 -14.26 -17.61 -17.00
CA PRO A 109 -15.51 -18.37 -17.08
C PRO A 109 -15.64 -19.45 -15.99
N GLU A 110 -14.54 -19.85 -15.35
CA GLU A 110 -14.58 -20.79 -14.22
C GLU A 110 -15.05 -20.12 -12.90
N GLU A 111 -14.87 -18.80 -12.79
CA GLU A 111 -15.40 -17.99 -11.68
C GLU A 111 -16.85 -17.65 -12.01
N ARG A 112 -17.81 -18.50 -11.60
CA ARG A 112 -19.26 -18.25 -11.77
C ARG A 112 -19.66 -16.90 -11.13
N CYS A 113 -19.59 -15.83 -11.90
CA CYS A 113 -19.99 -14.48 -11.52
C CYS A 113 -21.52 -14.39 -11.69
N LEU A 114 -22.23 -14.03 -10.61
CA LEU A 114 -23.70 -13.92 -10.58
C LEU A 114 -24.17 -12.49 -10.91
N GLU A 115 -23.21 -11.58 -11.05
CA GLU A 115 -23.39 -10.15 -11.24
C GLU A 115 -23.72 -9.84 -12.71
N ARG A 116 -24.48 -8.76 -12.91
CA ARG A 116 -24.94 -8.30 -14.22
C ARG A 116 -24.02 -7.21 -14.76
N CYS A 117 -23.96 -7.12 -16.08
CA CYS A 117 -23.21 -6.09 -16.77
C CYS A 117 -23.84 -4.72 -16.51
N VAL A 118 -23.05 -3.73 -16.10
CA VAL A 118 -23.57 -2.37 -15.82
C VAL A 118 -24.11 -1.67 -17.08
N ASP A 119 -23.60 -2.03 -18.27
CA ASP A 119 -24.00 -1.38 -19.53
C ASP A 119 -25.22 -2.05 -20.19
N CYS A 120 -25.24 -3.39 -20.28
CA CYS A 120 -26.29 -4.14 -20.99
C CYS A 120 -27.22 -4.96 -20.07
N ASP A 121 -26.97 -5.01 -18.77
CA ASP A 121 -27.71 -5.79 -17.76
C ASP A 121 -27.72 -7.32 -17.97
N ASP A 122 -26.95 -7.84 -18.93
CA ASP A 122 -26.77 -9.27 -19.15
C ASP A 122 -25.90 -9.92 -18.08
N ARG A 123 -26.06 -11.24 -17.91
CA ARG A 123 -25.21 -12.02 -17.00
C ARG A 123 -23.76 -12.03 -17.46
N VAL A 124 -22.85 -11.74 -16.53
CA VAL A 124 -21.41 -11.76 -16.81
C VAL A 124 -20.87 -13.17 -16.61
N GLU A 125 -20.80 -13.96 -17.68
CA GLU A 125 -20.14 -15.28 -17.64
C GLU A 125 -18.62 -15.16 -17.83
N LYS A 126 -18.18 -14.18 -18.61
CA LYS A 126 -16.79 -13.85 -18.91
C LYS A 126 -16.71 -12.35 -19.17
N GLY A 127 -15.69 -11.67 -18.66
CA GLY A 127 -15.69 -10.21 -18.71
C GLY A 127 -14.59 -9.53 -17.92
N LEU A 128 -14.83 -8.26 -17.60
CA LEU A 128 -13.91 -7.41 -16.84
C LEU A 128 -14.62 -6.86 -15.60
N VAL A 129 -13.94 -6.95 -14.46
CA VAL A 129 -14.32 -6.22 -13.25
C VAL A 129 -13.42 -5.00 -13.11
N ARG A 130 -14.06 -3.83 -13.04
CA ARG A 130 -13.41 -2.59 -12.63
C ARG A 130 -13.68 -2.38 -11.14
N ARG A 131 -12.63 -2.44 -10.34
CA ARG A 131 -12.68 -2.15 -8.91
C ARG A 131 -12.24 -0.71 -8.70
N TYR A 132 -13.18 0.14 -8.31
CA TYR A 132 -12.91 1.51 -7.90
C TYR A 132 -12.54 1.51 -6.44
N ARG A 133 -11.39 2.12 -6.13
CA ARG A 133 -10.98 2.34 -4.76
C ARG A 133 -10.69 3.81 -4.54
N GLU A 134 -11.26 4.35 -3.49
CA GLU A 134 -10.84 5.63 -2.95
C GLU A 134 -9.90 5.35 -1.79
N GLU A 135 -8.67 5.81 -1.92
CA GLU A 135 -7.62 5.60 -0.92
C GLU A 135 -7.08 6.96 -0.46
N TYR A 136 -6.68 7.05 0.80
CA TYR A 136 -5.96 8.20 1.31
C TYR A 136 -4.45 7.92 1.21
N ALA A 137 -3.78 8.65 0.34
CA ALA A 137 -2.35 8.56 0.12
C ALA A 137 -1.59 9.59 0.95
N LEU A 138 -0.52 9.15 1.60
CA LEU A 138 0.48 10.01 2.23
C LEU A 138 1.82 9.76 1.53
N ALA A 139 2.40 10.81 0.95
CA ALA A 139 3.64 10.74 0.17
C ALA A 139 3.61 9.64 -0.92
N GLY A 140 2.48 9.51 -1.63
CA GLY A 140 2.27 8.51 -2.67
C GLY A 140 1.96 7.09 -2.18
N VAL A 141 2.01 6.83 -0.87
CA VAL A 141 1.68 5.52 -0.29
C VAL A 141 0.22 5.52 0.19
N PRO A 142 -0.65 4.65 -0.35
CA PRO A 142 -2.02 4.54 0.10
C PRO A 142 -2.08 3.93 1.49
N VAL A 143 -2.42 4.72 2.50
CA VAL A 143 -2.42 4.33 3.92
C VAL A 143 -3.77 3.75 4.33
N TYR A 144 -4.84 4.31 3.78
CA TYR A 144 -6.21 3.94 4.15
C TYR A 144 -7.09 3.80 2.92
N THR A 145 -8.02 2.85 2.95
CA THR A 145 -9.02 2.70 1.89
C THR A 145 -10.35 3.21 2.44
N CYS A 146 -10.87 4.29 1.86
CA CYS A 146 -12.09 4.95 2.30
C CYS A 146 -13.34 4.24 1.76
N SER A 147 -13.35 3.93 0.47
CA SER A 147 -14.50 3.36 -0.22
C SER A 147 -14.06 2.41 -1.32
N GLU A 148 -14.92 1.43 -1.59
CA GLU A 148 -14.65 0.40 -2.58
C GLU A 148 -15.94 0.09 -3.36
N GLY A 149 -15.85 0.11 -4.68
CA GLY A 149 -16.96 -0.16 -5.58
C GLY A 149 -16.54 -1.11 -6.69
N TYR A 150 -17.49 -1.88 -7.20
CA TYR A 150 -17.29 -2.90 -8.22
C TYR A 150 -18.26 -2.69 -9.36
N ASN A 151 -17.73 -2.57 -10.57
CA ASN A 151 -18.54 -2.61 -11.79
C ASN A 151 -18.11 -3.82 -12.62
N HIS A 152 -19.10 -4.61 -13.04
CA HIS A 152 -18.93 -5.79 -13.86
C HIS A 152 -19.32 -5.46 -15.30
N TYR A 153 -18.49 -5.85 -16.25
CA TYR A 153 -18.71 -5.66 -17.69
C TYR A 153 -18.61 -6.99 -18.41
N CYS A 154 -19.54 -7.29 -19.31
CA CYS A 154 -19.42 -8.43 -20.22
C CYS A 154 -18.26 -8.19 -21.22
N LEU A 155 -17.78 -9.24 -21.90
CA LEU A 155 -16.71 -9.09 -22.88
C LEU A 155 -17.06 -8.11 -24.00
N GLU A 156 -18.31 -8.12 -24.47
CA GLU A 156 -18.75 -7.26 -25.58
C GLU A 156 -18.63 -5.78 -25.20
N CYS A 157 -19.22 -5.36 -24.08
CA CYS A 157 -19.11 -3.98 -23.58
C CYS A 157 -17.66 -3.60 -23.23
N THR A 158 -16.86 -4.54 -22.73
CA THR A 158 -15.45 -4.29 -22.39
C THR A 158 -14.63 -3.92 -23.64
N THR A 159 -14.80 -4.64 -24.75
CA THR A 159 -14.03 -4.39 -25.98
C THR A 159 -14.34 -3.04 -26.61
N VAL A 160 -15.58 -2.56 -26.48
CA VAL A 160 -15.99 -1.23 -26.96
C VAL A 160 -15.41 -0.12 -26.07
N GLY A 161 -15.47 -0.29 -24.74
CA GLY A 161 -14.97 0.72 -23.79
C GLY A 161 -13.44 0.87 -23.78
N LEU A 162 -12.68 -0.22 -23.90
CA LEU A 162 -11.20 -0.17 -23.94
C LEU A 162 -10.69 0.61 -25.16
N ARG A 163 -11.32 0.39 -26.33
CA ARG A 163 -10.95 1.04 -27.58
C ARG A 163 -11.17 2.56 -27.56
N ALA A 164 -12.09 3.04 -26.71
CA ALA A 164 -12.34 4.46 -26.51
C ALA A 164 -11.33 5.11 -25.54
N GLU A 165 -10.89 4.38 -24.51
CA GLU A 165 -9.93 4.89 -23.51
C GLU A 165 -8.50 4.96 -24.02
N ASP A 166 -8.07 4.00 -24.87
CA ASP A 166 -6.73 4.02 -25.49
C ASP A 166 -6.54 5.25 -26.39
N VAL A 167 -7.62 5.75 -26.99
CA VAL A 167 -7.63 6.97 -27.82
C VAL A 167 -7.57 8.24 -26.96
N ALA A 168 -8.20 8.24 -25.79
CA ALA A 168 -8.19 9.38 -24.86
C ALA A 168 -6.87 9.49 -24.05
N GLY A 169 -6.20 8.37 -23.78
CA GLY A 169 -4.90 8.35 -23.09
C GLY A 169 -3.73 8.87 -23.92
N SER A 170 -3.88 8.97 -25.24
CA SER A 170 -2.84 9.47 -26.16
C SER A 170 -2.84 10.99 -26.35
N SER A 171 -3.86 11.71 -25.87
CA SER A 171 -4.04 13.15 -26.13
C SER A 171 -3.91 14.05 -24.88
N ALA A 172 -3.63 13.49 -23.70
CA ALA A 172 -3.38 14.25 -22.48
C ALA A 172 -1.92 14.69 -22.37
N GLU A 173 -1.49 15.61 -23.24
CA GLU A 173 -0.38 16.52 -22.94
C GLU A 173 -0.79 17.41 -21.75
N PRO A 174 0.10 17.70 -20.78
CA PRO A 174 -0.25 18.52 -19.62
C PRO A 174 -0.46 19.97 -20.07
N GLU A 175 -1.72 20.40 -20.14
CA GLU A 175 -2.11 21.77 -20.41
C GLU A 175 -1.60 22.68 -19.26
N PRO A 176 -0.68 23.63 -19.53
CA PRO A 176 -0.13 24.49 -18.48
C PRO A 176 -1.18 25.49 -18.01
N ASP A 177 -1.42 25.47 -16.70
CA ASP A 177 -2.33 26.34 -15.96
C ASP A 177 -2.09 27.83 -16.28
N ARG A 178 -2.97 28.41 -17.10
CA ARG A 178 -2.95 29.83 -17.50
C ARG A 178 -3.42 30.79 -16.40
N ARG A 179 -3.67 30.35 -15.17
CA ARG A 179 -4.19 31.24 -14.09
C ARG A 179 -3.14 32.00 -13.30
N VAL A 180 -1.84 31.83 -13.57
CA VAL A 180 -0.76 32.52 -12.82
C VAL A 180 -0.32 33.85 -13.48
N LEU A 181 -0.68 34.14 -14.73
CA LEU A 181 -0.18 35.33 -15.45
C LEU A 181 -1.00 36.63 -15.26
N GLU A 182 -2.19 36.58 -14.66
CA GLU A 182 -3.04 37.79 -14.49
C GLU A 182 -2.85 38.56 -13.16
N ARG A 183 -1.91 38.15 -12.29
CA ARG A 183 -1.56 38.90 -11.06
C ARG A 183 -0.26 39.71 -11.14
N ALA A 184 0.33 39.82 -12.33
CA ALA A 184 1.57 40.56 -12.54
C ALA A 184 1.41 41.74 -13.52
N LYS A 185 0.26 42.41 -13.51
CA LYS A 185 0.08 43.72 -14.14
C LYS A 185 -0.59 44.70 -13.20
#